data_AF-A0A1I0Q2A7-F1
#
_entry.id   AF-A0A1I0Q2A7-F1
#
_cell.length_a   1.000
_cell.length_b   1.000
_cell.length_c   1.000
_cell.angle_alpha   90.00
_cell.angle_beta   90.00
_cell.angle_gamma   90.00
#
_symmetry.space_group_name_H-M   'P 1'
#
loop_
_entity.id
_entity.type
_entity.pdbx_description
1 polymer ?
#
loop_
_entity_poly.entity_id
_entity_poly.type
_entity_poly.pdbx_seq_one_letter_code
_entity_poly.pdbx_strand_id
1 'polypeptide(L)' 'MGKSGYWIEEAHVFRADVYRCSECGAESKKISKSCPKCGCRMKKSKYDPKWVDELSLLDAILED' A
#
# COMPACT_ATOMS: atom_id res chain seq x y z
N MET A 1 -19.80 -13.40 -12.35
CA MET A 1 -18.48 -12.76 -12.45
C MET A 1 -17.99 -12.36 -11.06
N GLY A 2 -16.83 -12.86 -10.63
CA GLY A 2 -16.23 -12.45 -9.35
C GLY A 2 -15.58 -11.08 -9.49
N LYS A 3 -16.03 -10.09 -8.71
CA LYS A 3 -15.42 -8.76 -8.70
C LYS A 3 -14.01 -8.87 -8.09
N SER A 4 -13.03 -8.23 -8.72
CA SER A 4 -11.66 -8.13 -8.21
C SER A 4 -11.25 -6.67 -8.09
N GLY A 5 -10.65 -6.29 -6.97
CA GLY A 5 -10.23 -4.92 -6.69
C GLY A 5 -8.76 -4.84 -6.25
N TYR A 6 -8.33 -3.62 -5.93
CA TYR A 6 -7.03 -3.35 -5.35
C TYR A 6 -7.15 -2.41 -4.15
N TRP A 7 -6.12 -2.43 -3.31
CA TRP A 7 -5.97 -1.51 -2.18
C TRP A 7 -5.22 -0.27 -2.66
N ILE A 8 -5.83 0.88 -2.45
CA ILE A 8 -5.22 2.20 -2.64
C ILE A 8 -4.55 2.53 -1.31
N GLU A 9 -3.22 2.55 -1.28
CA GLU A 9 -2.46 2.97 -0.09
C GLU A 9 -2.43 4.50 -0.04
N GLU A 10 -3.01 5.08 1.01
CA GLU A 10 -2.86 6.49 1.34
C GLU A 10 -1.83 6.59 2.47
N ALA A 11 -0.57 6.79 2.07
CA ALA A 11 0.54 7.03 2.98
C ALA A 11 0.46 8.47 3.50
N HIS A 12 0.38 8.63 4.82
CA HIS A 12 0.35 9.94 5.45
C HIS A 12 1.67 10.20 6.17
N VAL A 13 2.31 11.33 5.87
CA VAL A 13 3.61 11.74 6.46
C VAL A 13 3.61 11.75 8.00
N PHE A 14 2.44 11.93 8.62
CA PHE A 14 2.29 12.01 10.08
C PHE A 14 1.30 11.00 10.67
N ARG A 15 0.76 10.07 9.88
CA ARG A 15 -0.26 9.10 10.35
C ARG A 15 -0.02 7.73 9.74
N ALA A 16 -0.50 6.70 10.45
CA ALA A 16 -0.44 5.33 9.97
C ALA A 16 -1.09 5.20 8.58
N ASP A 17 -0.44 4.45 7.71
CA ASP A 17 -0.89 4.16 6.35
C ASP A 17 -2.27 3.51 6.38
N VAL A 18 -3.18 4.04 5.56
CA VAL A 18 -4.54 3.52 5.43
C VAL A 18 -4.77 3.02 4.00
N TYR A 19 -5.42 1.87 3.90
CA TYR A 19 -5.71 1.22 2.63
C TYR A 19 -7.18 1.36 2.28
N ARG A 20 -7.49 1.96 1.14
CA ARG A 20 -8.86 2.15 0.65
C ARG A 20 -9.20 1.18 -0.46
N CYS A 21 -10.37 0.55 -0.39
CA CYS A 21 -10.85 -0.37 -1.41
C CYS A 21 -11.34 0.39 -2.64
N SER A 22 -10.81 0.08 -3.83
CA SER A 22 -11.21 0.72 -5.09
C SER A 22 -12.68 0.49 -5.50
N GLU A 23 -13.32 -0.56 -4.98
CA GLU A 23 -14.66 -1.00 -5.42
C GLU A 23 -15.79 -0.48 -4.54
N CYS A 24 -15.58 -0.39 -3.23
CA CYS A 24 -16.62 0.05 -2.29
C CYS A 24 -16.21 1.25 -1.44
N GLY A 25 -14.96 1.71 -1.57
CA GLY A 25 -14.42 2.83 -0.81
C GLY A 25 -14.11 2.52 0.66
N ALA A 26 -14.22 1.27 1.10
CA ALA A 26 -13.94 0.90 2.49
C ALA A 26 -12.46 1.08 2.85
N GLU A 27 -12.21 1.66 4.01
CA GLU A 27 -10.87 1.87 4.57
C GLU A 27 -10.45 0.69 5.46
N SER A 28 -9.19 0.31 5.40
CA SER A 28 -8.59 -0.77 6.16
C SER A 28 -7.19 -0.37 6.59
N LYS A 29 -6.83 -0.63 7.85
CA LYS A 29 -5.47 -0.41 8.36
C LYS A 29 -4.49 -1.50 7.94
N LYS A 30 -4.97 -2.57 7.29
CA LYS A 30 -4.18 -3.74 6.90
C LYS A 30 -4.58 -4.23 5.51
N ILE A 31 -3.59 -4.64 4.73
CA ILE A 31 -3.79 -5.27 3.43
C ILE A 31 -4.34 -6.69 3.65
N SER A 32 -5.56 -6.94 3.20
CA SER A 32 -6.20 -8.26 3.24
C SER A 32 -6.41 -8.81 1.83
N LYS A 33 -6.47 -10.15 1.67
CA LYS A 33 -6.73 -10.81 0.36
C LYS A 33 -8.13 -10.53 -0.19
N SER A 34 -9.03 -10.04 0.64
CA SER A 34 -10.40 -9.68 0.29
C SER A 34 -10.84 -8.47 1.10
N CYS A 35 -11.68 -7.63 0.51
CA CYS A 35 -12.32 -6.54 1.23
C CYS A 35 -13.31 -7.11 2.26
N PRO A 36 -13.22 -6.75 3.55
CA PRO A 36 -14.18 -7.20 4.56
C PRO A 36 -15.58 -6.61 4.36
N LYS A 37 -15.69 -5.50 3.63
CA LYS A 37 -16.96 -4.76 3.44
C LYS A 37 -17.75 -5.24 2.22
N CYS A 38 -17.09 -5.43 1.08
CA CYS A 38 -17.74 -5.83 -0.16
C CYS A 38 -17.42 -7.26 -0.62
N GLY A 39 -16.49 -7.95 0.06
CA GLY A 39 -16.07 -9.31 -0.30
C GLY A 39 -15.23 -9.39 -1.58
N CYS A 40 -14.89 -8.25 -2.19
CA CYS A 40 -14.15 -8.21 -3.45
C CYS A 40 -12.73 -8.75 -3.24
N ARG A 41 -12.27 -9.63 -4.14
CA ARG A 41 -10.95 -10.27 -4.02
C ARG A 41 -9.88 -9.27 -4.42
N MET A 42 -8.97 -8.99 -3.50
CA MET A 42 -7.92 -8.00 -3.68
C MET A 42 -6.72 -8.65 -4.35
N LYS A 43 -6.31 -8.15 -5.52
CA LYS A 43 -5.04 -8.58 -6.13
C LYS A 43 -3.90 -8.01 -5.28
N LYS A 44 -2.95 -8.86 -4.88
CA LYS A 44 -1.81 -8.50 -4.00
C LYS A 44 -1.19 -7.18 -4.48
N SER A 45 -1.21 -6.16 -3.61
CA SER A 45 -0.37 -5.00 -3.84
C SER A 45 1.07 -5.48 -3.73
N LYS A 46 1.81 -5.41 -4.83
CA LYS A 46 3.24 -5.63 -4.84
C LYS A 46 3.81 -4.44 -4.07
N TYR A 47 4.14 -4.63 -2.80
CA TYR A 47 4.92 -3.67 -2.02
C TYR A 47 6.17 -3.35 -2.86
N ASP A 48 6.22 -2.13 -3.41
CA ASP A 48 7.30 -1.63 -4.26
C ASP A 48 8.09 -0.66 -3.37
N PRO A 49 9.06 -1.13 -2.58
CA PRO A 49 9.87 -0.26 -1.73
C PRO A 49 10.81 0.57 -2.60
N LYS A 50 10.28 1.62 -3.23
CA LYS A 50 11.11 2.69 -3.82
C LYS A 50 11.90 3.47 -2.77
N TRP A 51 11.60 3.25 -1.48
CA TRP A 51 12.33 3.80 -0.35
C TRP A 51 13.69 3.12 -0.07
N VAL A 52 14.14 2.21 -0.93
CA VAL A 52 15.51 1.65 -0.90
C VAL A 52 16.46 2.41 -1.84
N ASP A 53 15.95 3.32 -2.67
CA ASP A 53 16.81 4.12 -3.57
C ASP A 53 17.46 5.31 -2.84
N GLU A 54 16.78 5.90 -1.84
CA GLU A 54 17.33 7.04 -1.08
C GLU A 54 18.42 6.63 -0.07
N LEU A 55 18.45 5.37 0.38
CA LEU A 55 19.52 4.87 1.26
C LEU A 55 20.85 4.64 0.51
N SER A 56 20.79 4.42 -0.82
CA SER A 56 22.01 4.34 -1.63
C SER A 56 22.65 5.71 -1.84
N LEU A 57 21.90 6.81 -1.67
CA LEU A 57 22.41 8.18 -1.80
C LEU A 57 23.06 8.67 -0.50
N LEU A 58 22.66 8.15 0.67
CA LEU A 58 23.29 8.48 1.95
C LEU A 58 24.69 7.86 2.11
N ASP A 59 24.93 6.69 1.53
CA ASP A 59 26.25 6.02 1.58
C ASP A 59 27.32 6.84 0.84
N ALA A 60 26.95 7.52 -0.25
CA ALA A 60 27.84 8.36 -1.04
C ALA A 60 28.20 9.73 -0.39
N ILE A 61 27.57 10.11 0.73
CA ILE A 61 27.80 11.40 1.41
C ILE A 61 28.65 11.21 2.69
N LEU A 62 28.75 9.98 3.23
CA LEU A 62 29.50 9.70 4.46
C LEU A 62 30.97 9.29 4.26
N GLU A 63 31.39 9.01 3.04
CA GLU A 63 32.81 8.82 2.71
C GLU A 63 33.41 10.17 2.31
N ASP A 64 34.00 10.84 3.31
CA ASP A 64 35.04 11.87 3.18
C ASP A 64 36.22 11.39 2.32
#